data_AF-A0A2G9G7V2-F1
#
_entry.id   AF-A0A2G9G7V2-F1
#
_cell.length_a   1.000
_cell.length_b   1.000
_cell.length_c   1.000
_cell.angle_alpha   90.00
_cell.angle_beta   90.00
_cell.angle_gamma   90.00
#
_symmetry.space_group_name_H-M   'P 1'
#
loop_
_entity.id
_entity.type
_entity.pdbx_description
1 polymer ?
#
loop_
_entity_poly.entity_id
_entity_poly.type
_entity_poly.pdbx_seq_one_letter_code
_entity_poly.pdbx_strand_id
1 'polypeptide(L)'
;MMKIRDETETNLVNLRKAIYLTIMSSLNFEEAGHKLLRIKLDPGQEMELCTMLLECCSQERSYRSYYGLLTQRLCMIKKVYQENFEQLFVQQYSTINRLETDKIRNVAKFFAYLLVTDAFSWHVLGCIRLSEEDTTSSSRIFTKIIFQELSEQLGICQLNERLSDPAMEEAFKSIFPKDDLKNTRFSINFFTSIGLGGITENLREHLKKKLVQSCSGSSDGPRKKRRN
;
A
#
# COMPACT_ATOMS: atom_id res chain seq x y z
N MET A 1 20.30 10.97 46.87
CA MET A 1 18.87 10.96 46.49
C MET A 1 18.79 10.39 45.07
N MET A 2 18.58 9.08 44.95
CA MET A 2 18.50 8.38 43.66
C MET A 2 17.12 8.68 43.07
N LYS A 3 17.04 9.53 42.04
CA LYS A 3 15.81 9.69 41.27
C LYS A 3 15.63 8.42 40.46
N ILE A 4 14.72 7.55 40.91
CA ILE A 4 14.28 6.38 40.15
C ILE A 4 13.58 6.93 38.91
N ARG A 5 14.24 6.83 37.75
CA ARG A 5 13.67 7.14 36.44
C ARG A 5 12.80 5.97 35.99
N ASP A 6 11.55 5.94 36.45
CA ASP A 6 10.49 5.19 35.77
C ASP A 6 10.02 6.01 34.55
N GLU A 7 10.86 6.12 33.52
CA GLU A 7 10.56 6.93 32.32
C GLU A 7 9.97 6.09 31.16
N THR A 8 9.90 4.76 31.31
CA THR A 8 9.60 3.74 30.29
C THR A 8 8.26 3.79 29.56
N GLU A 9 7.24 3.23 30.23
CA GLU A 9 6.00 2.74 29.62
C GLU A 9 4.79 3.58 30.01
N THR A 10 4.75 4.09 31.24
CA THR A 10 3.65 4.94 31.72
C THR A 10 3.55 6.24 30.91
N ASN A 11 4.69 6.82 30.53
CA ASN A 11 4.74 8.01 29.67
C ASN A 11 4.20 7.72 28.27
N LEU A 12 4.57 6.58 27.68
CA LEU A 12 4.08 6.17 26.36
C LEU A 12 2.57 5.88 26.39
N VAL A 13 2.08 5.21 27.43
CA VAL A 13 0.63 4.97 27.61
C VAL A 13 -0.14 6.29 27.76
N ASN A 14 0.40 7.26 28.50
CA ASN A 14 -0.21 8.58 28.65
C ASN A 14 -0.22 9.34 27.32
N LEU A 15 0.86 9.25 26.54
CA LEU A 15 0.93 9.84 25.20
C LEU A 15 -0.13 9.24 24.28
N ARG A 16 -0.23 7.90 24.20
CA ARG A 16 -1.25 7.18 23.42
C ARG A 16 -2.66 7.62 23.79
N LYS A 17 -2.96 7.70 25.09
CA LYS A 17 -4.26 8.18 25.59
C LYS A 17 -4.53 9.63 25.16
N ALA A 18 -3.54 10.52 25.27
CA ALA A 18 -3.70 11.92 24.87
C ALA A 18 -3.98 12.05 23.37
N ILE A 19 -3.28 11.28 22.53
CA ILE A 19 -3.48 11.26 21.07
C ILE A 19 -4.87 10.70 20.74
N TYR A 20 -5.24 9.54 21.31
CA TYR A 20 -6.56 8.93 21.12
C TYR A 20 -7.69 9.89 21.48
N LEU A 21 -7.64 10.47 22.69
CA LEU A 21 -8.68 11.39 23.15
C LEU A 21 -8.77 12.62 22.24
N THR A 22 -7.63 13.16 21.79
CA THR A 22 -7.60 14.29 20.86
C THR A 22 -8.25 13.94 19.52
N ILE A 23 -7.96 12.77 18.96
CA ILE A 23 -8.54 12.31 17.70
C ILE A 23 -10.05 12.10 17.84
N MET A 24 -10.50 11.49 18.93
CA MET A 24 -11.91 11.11 19.11
C MET A 24 -12.80 12.27 19.58
N SER A 25 -12.24 13.27 20.29
CA SER A 25 -13.01 14.39 20.81
C SER A 25 -13.05 15.60 19.87
N SER A 26 -12.34 15.57 18.74
CA SER A 26 -12.30 16.69 17.79
C SER A 26 -13.45 16.62 16.80
N LEU A 27 -14.05 17.77 16.48
CA LEU A 27 -15.21 17.85 15.58
C LEU A 27 -14.84 17.55 14.13
N ASN A 28 -13.67 18.03 13.70
CA ASN A 28 -13.15 17.88 12.35
C ASN A 28 -11.63 17.73 12.32
N PHE A 29 -11.08 17.39 11.15
CA PHE A 29 -9.66 17.08 11.00
C PHE A 29 -8.75 18.29 11.20
N GLU A 30 -9.23 19.51 10.93
CA GLU A 30 -8.44 20.73 11.13
C GLU A 30 -8.22 20.98 12.62
N GLU A 31 -9.29 20.89 13.40
CA GLU A 31 -9.24 21.01 14.87
C GLU A 31 -8.33 19.93 15.47
N ALA A 32 -8.49 18.68 15.03
CA ALA A 32 -7.66 17.57 15.48
C ALA A 32 -6.18 17.82 15.15
N GLY A 33 -5.87 18.24 13.93
CA GLY A 33 -4.51 18.58 13.51
C GLY A 33 -3.91 19.71 14.36
N HIS A 34 -4.66 20.78 14.59
CA HIS A 34 -4.22 21.89 15.45
C HIS A 34 -3.94 21.45 16.90
N LYS A 35 -4.77 20.57 17.47
CA LYS A 35 -4.57 20.05 18.83
C LYS A 35 -3.40 19.07 18.91
N LEU A 36 -3.28 18.15 17.94
CA LEU A 36 -2.19 17.16 17.90
C LEU A 36 -0.82 17.83 17.80
N LEU A 37 -0.69 18.90 17.01
CA LEU A 37 0.57 19.65 16.88
C LEU A 37 0.98 20.41 18.15
N ARG A 38 0.06 20.59 19.12
CA ARG A 38 0.36 21.18 20.43
C ARG A 38 0.85 20.14 21.44
N ILE A 39 0.68 18.86 21.17
CA ILE A 39 1.25 17.79 21.98
C ILE A 39 2.77 17.87 21.81
N LYS A 40 3.49 18.02 22.92
CA LYS A 40 4.96 18.00 22.92
C LYS A 40 5.40 16.55 22.73
N LEU A 41 5.92 16.26 21.55
CA LEU A 41 6.53 14.98 21.21
C LEU A 41 8.05 15.09 21.41
N ASP A 42 8.61 14.12 22.12
CA ASP A 42 10.05 13.90 22.12
C ASP A 42 10.48 13.27 20.78
N PRO A 43 11.72 13.47 20.33
CA PRO A 43 12.20 12.87 19.09
C PRO A 43 11.97 11.35 19.04
N GLY A 44 11.30 10.88 18.00
CA GLY A 44 10.94 9.47 17.81
C GLY A 44 9.51 9.13 18.21
N GLN A 45 8.84 9.97 19.02
CA GLN A 45 7.44 9.78 19.38
C GLN A 45 6.47 10.15 18.24
N GLU A 46 6.95 10.76 17.16
CA GLU A 46 6.15 11.02 15.96
C GLU A 46 5.60 9.72 15.36
N MET A 47 6.35 8.62 15.43
CA MET A 47 5.89 7.32 14.97
C MET A 47 4.68 6.84 15.79
N GLU A 48 4.70 7.07 17.10
CA GLU A 48 3.59 6.70 17.97
C GLU A 48 2.30 7.44 17.61
N LEU A 49 2.41 8.71 17.21
CA LEU A 49 1.28 9.47 16.69
C LEU A 49 0.73 8.86 15.40
N CYS A 50 1.60 8.54 14.45
CA CYS A 50 1.21 7.91 13.19
C CYS A 50 0.52 6.54 13.43
N THR A 51 1.08 5.72 14.32
CA THR A 51 0.54 4.41 14.70
C THR A 51 -0.84 4.56 15.33
N MET A 52 -1.00 5.41 16.34
CA MET A 52 -2.28 5.64 17.00
C MET A 52 -3.35 6.14 16.03
N LEU A 53 -2.99 7.00 15.08
CA LEU A 53 -3.92 7.50 14.06
C LEU A 53 -4.42 6.36 13.16
N LEU A 54 -3.50 5.51 12.69
CA LEU A 54 -3.84 4.36 11.86
C LEU A 54 -4.66 3.31 12.62
N GLU A 55 -4.33 3.06 13.88
CA GLU A 55 -5.06 2.15 14.76
C GLU A 55 -6.50 2.64 14.97
N CYS A 56 -6.69 3.92 15.32
CA CYS A 56 -8.02 4.53 15.41
C CYS A 56 -8.82 4.35 14.11
N CYS A 57 -8.20 4.64 12.96
CA CYS A 57 -8.83 4.46 11.65
C CYS A 57 -9.25 3.00 11.41
N SER A 58 -8.41 2.04 11.80
CA SER A 58 -8.67 0.61 11.57
C SER A 58 -9.87 0.08 12.36
N GLN A 59 -10.15 0.65 13.54
CA GLN A 59 -11.20 0.20 14.45
C GLN A 59 -12.58 0.83 14.18
N GLU A 60 -12.66 1.79 13.25
CA GLU A 60 -13.93 2.39 12.84
C GLU A 60 -14.84 1.36 12.17
N ARG A 61 -16.16 1.52 12.34
CA ARG A 61 -17.13 0.64 11.65
C ARG A 61 -17.04 0.75 10.13
N SER A 62 -16.78 1.96 9.65
CA SER A 62 -16.58 2.29 8.23
C SER A 62 -15.52 3.37 8.10
N TYR A 63 -14.73 3.30 7.04
CA TYR A 63 -13.71 4.31 6.76
C TYR A 63 -14.31 5.73 6.73
N ARG A 64 -13.66 6.66 7.43
CA ARG A 64 -13.99 8.08 7.46
C ARG A 64 -12.86 8.88 6.81
N SER A 65 -13.19 9.73 5.84
CA SER A 65 -12.22 10.61 5.16
C SER A 65 -11.43 11.51 6.12
N TYR A 66 -11.99 11.77 7.31
CA TYR A 66 -11.33 12.44 8.43
C TYR A 66 -9.89 11.97 8.67
N TYR A 67 -9.63 10.66 8.68
CA TYR A 67 -8.28 10.13 8.97
C TYR A 67 -7.28 10.42 7.85
N GLY A 68 -7.73 10.29 6.60
CA GLY A 68 -6.92 10.62 5.43
C GLY A 68 -6.57 12.11 5.39
N LEU A 69 -7.57 13.00 5.56
CA LEU A 69 -7.39 14.45 5.57
C LEU A 69 -6.46 14.92 6.70
N LEU A 70 -6.63 14.37 7.91
CA LEU A 70 -5.77 14.66 9.05
C LEU A 70 -4.32 14.25 8.76
N THR A 71 -4.13 13.06 8.20
CA THR A 71 -2.80 12.53 7.91
C THR A 71 -2.10 13.30 6.79
N GLN A 72 -2.82 13.62 5.71
CA GLN A 72 -2.30 14.47 4.64
C GLN A 72 -1.79 15.79 5.21
N ARG A 73 -2.56 16.43 6.09
CA ARG A 73 -2.14 17.67 6.75
C ARG A 73 -0.85 17.49 7.56
N LEU A 74 -0.72 16.40 8.33
CA LEU A 74 0.50 16.12 9.09
C LEU A 74 1.70 15.92 8.16
N CYS A 75 1.54 15.14 7.09
CA CYS A 75 2.54 14.92 6.05
C CYS A 75 3.02 16.22 5.38
N MET A 76 2.12 17.18 5.16
CA MET A 76 2.48 18.49 4.60
C MET A 76 3.27 19.38 5.56
N ILE A 77 3.19 19.16 6.88
CA ILE A 77 3.85 20.00 7.88
C ILE A 77 5.29 19.55 8.13
N LYS A 78 5.54 18.24 8.28
CA LYS A 78 6.89 17.71 8.48
C LYS A 78 7.11 16.42 7.71
N LYS A 79 8.27 16.33 7.05
CA LYS A 79 8.70 15.15 6.30
C LYS A 79 8.76 13.87 7.15
N VAL A 80 9.08 13.98 8.44
CA VAL A 80 9.10 12.84 9.38
C VAL A 80 7.76 12.09 9.41
N TYR A 81 6.62 12.77 9.24
CA TYR A 81 5.32 12.09 9.18
C TYR A 81 5.15 11.31 7.88
N GLN A 82 5.63 11.82 6.75
CA GLN A 82 5.63 11.08 5.49
C GLN A 82 6.44 9.80 5.64
N GLU A 83 7.68 9.91 6.11
CA GLU A 83 8.60 8.78 6.32
C GLU A 83 8.02 7.75 7.30
N ASN A 84 7.35 8.19 8.37
CA ASN A 84 6.69 7.30 9.31
C ASN A 84 5.48 6.57 8.71
N PHE A 85 4.65 7.25 7.92
CA PHE A 85 3.51 6.61 7.25
C PHE A 85 3.95 5.67 6.13
N GLU A 86 5.06 5.94 5.45
CA GLU A 86 5.68 4.99 4.51
C GLU A 86 6.15 3.72 5.23
N GLN A 87 6.82 3.85 6.37
CA GLN A 87 7.21 2.72 7.20
C GLN A 87 5.99 1.93 7.69
N LEU A 88 4.94 2.62 8.14
CA LEU A 88 3.69 1.97 8.58
C LEU A 88 2.99 1.23 7.45
N PHE A 89 3.02 1.73 6.21
CA PHE A 89 2.49 1.01 5.06
C PHE A 89 3.15 -0.36 4.91
N VAL A 90 4.49 -0.37 4.91
CA VAL A 90 5.28 -1.60 4.74
C VAL A 90 5.07 -2.56 5.91
N GLN A 91 5.09 -2.04 7.15
CA GLN A 91 4.84 -2.83 8.36
C GLN A 91 3.44 -3.45 8.35
N GLN A 92 2.41 -2.69 7.99
CA GLN A 92 1.05 -3.19 7.93
C GLN A 92 0.85 -4.22 6.83
N TYR A 93 1.45 -4.02 5.66
CA TYR A 93 1.40 -5.03 4.61
C TYR A 93 2.04 -6.35 5.06
N SER A 94 3.18 -6.29 5.76
CA SER A 94 3.89 -7.49 6.24
C SER A 94 3.12 -8.30 7.29
N THR A 95 2.22 -7.66 8.04
CA THR A 95 1.42 -8.30 9.11
C THR A 95 -0.08 -8.32 8.79
N ILE A 96 -0.47 -8.04 7.54
CA ILE A 96 -1.87 -7.85 7.12
C ILE A 96 -2.74 -9.09 7.34
N ASN A 97 -2.12 -10.28 7.32
CA ASN A 97 -2.78 -11.56 7.59
C ASN A 97 -3.31 -11.70 9.03
N ARG A 98 -2.86 -10.83 9.96
CA ARG A 98 -3.34 -10.79 11.35
C ARG A 98 -4.57 -9.90 11.53
N LEU A 99 -4.92 -9.09 10.52
CA LEU A 99 -6.06 -8.19 10.59
C LEU A 99 -7.34 -8.87 10.08
N GLU A 100 -8.45 -8.55 10.74
CA GLU A 100 -9.79 -8.89 10.29
C GLU A 100 -10.15 -8.11 9.01
N THR A 101 -10.99 -8.70 8.16
CA THR A 101 -11.36 -8.13 6.85
C THR A 101 -11.87 -6.70 6.91
N ASP A 102 -12.64 -6.33 7.94
CA ASP A 102 -13.18 -4.97 8.09
C ASP A 102 -12.07 -3.95 8.41
N LYS A 103 -11.09 -4.35 9.22
CA LYS A 103 -9.90 -3.52 9.51
C LYS A 103 -9.03 -3.35 8.27
N ILE A 104 -8.83 -4.43 7.51
CA ILE A 104 -8.10 -4.38 6.23
C ILE A 104 -8.74 -3.35 5.30
N ARG A 105 -10.08 -3.32 5.23
CA ARG A 105 -10.81 -2.35 4.38
C ARG A 105 -10.51 -0.91 4.76
N ASN A 106 -10.57 -0.58 6.05
CA ASN A 106 -10.32 0.78 6.52
C ASN A 106 -8.87 1.20 6.29
N VAL A 107 -7.91 0.31 6.62
CA VAL A 107 -6.48 0.57 6.44
C VAL A 107 -6.12 0.71 4.95
N ALA A 108 -6.71 -0.11 4.07
CA ALA A 108 -6.48 0.00 2.63
C ALA A 108 -7.03 1.33 2.06
N LYS A 109 -8.26 1.73 2.43
CA LYS A 109 -8.84 3.02 2.02
C LYS A 109 -8.03 4.21 2.54
N PHE A 110 -7.53 4.12 3.77
CA PHE A 110 -6.65 5.12 4.37
C PHE A 110 -5.38 5.31 3.54
N PHE A 111 -4.65 4.23 3.24
CA PHE A 111 -3.42 4.34 2.46
C PHE A 111 -3.67 4.71 0.99
N ALA A 112 -4.77 4.24 0.39
CA ALA A 112 -5.14 4.66 -0.95
C ALA A 112 -5.36 6.17 -1.04
N TYR A 113 -6.05 6.77 -0.05
CA TYR A 113 -6.22 8.22 0.01
C TYR A 113 -4.89 8.97 0.06
N LEU A 114 -3.92 8.48 0.85
CA LEU A 114 -2.61 9.10 0.98
C LEU A 114 -1.77 9.00 -0.30
N LEU A 115 -1.90 7.90 -1.04
CA LEU A 115 -1.29 7.75 -2.36
C LEU A 115 -1.92 8.69 -3.40
N VAL A 116 -3.25 8.80 -3.45
CA VAL A 116 -3.97 9.70 -4.37
C VAL A 116 -3.59 11.16 -4.14
N THR A 117 -3.43 11.55 -2.88
CA THR A 117 -3.14 12.93 -2.49
C THR A 117 -1.64 13.26 -2.44
N ASP A 118 -0.78 12.33 -2.86
CA ASP A 118 0.68 12.45 -2.80
C ASP A 118 1.19 12.84 -1.41
N ALA A 119 0.51 12.36 -0.36
CA ALA A 119 0.90 12.58 1.02
C ALA A 119 2.16 11.80 1.42
N PHE A 120 2.48 10.73 0.69
CA PHE A 120 3.77 10.04 0.73
C PHE A 120 4.07 9.36 -0.62
N SER A 121 5.29 8.83 -0.79
CA SER A 121 5.76 8.25 -2.05
C SER A 121 5.06 6.94 -2.42
N TRP A 122 4.77 6.78 -3.72
CA TRP A 122 4.26 5.52 -4.28
C TRP A 122 5.26 4.35 -4.20
N HIS A 123 6.52 4.61 -3.81
CA HIS A 123 7.54 3.56 -3.62
C HIS A 123 7.13 2.50 -2.61
N VAL A 124 6.26 2.84 -1.66
CA VAL A 124 5.74 1.89 -0.66
C VAL A 124 5.01 0.70 -1.29
N LEU A 125 4.46 0.85 -2.50
CA LEU A 125 3.79 -0.23 -3.22
C LEU A 125 4.76 -1.38 -3.58
N GLY A 126 6.08 -1.13 -3.56
CA GLY A 126 7.09 -2.16 -3.84
C GLY A 126 7.18 -3.29 -2.83
N CYS A 127 6.52 -3.19 -1.66
CA CYS A 127 6.38 -4.33 -0.78
C CYS A 127 5.33 -5.35 -1.27
N ILE A 128 4.43 -4.96 -2.19
CA ILE A 128 3.37 -5.82 -2.71
C ILE A 128 3.93 -6.78 -3.75
N ARG A 129 3.69 -8.09 -3.56
CA ARG A 129 4.09 -9.14 -4.50
C ARG A 129 2.86 -9.89 -5.00
N LEU A 130 2.65 -9.90 -6.31
CA LEU A 130 1.55 -10.63 -6.96
C LEU A 130 2.06 -11.92 -7.60
N SER A 131 2.19 -12.95 -6.76
CA SER A 131 2.48 -14.33 -7.14
C SER A 131 1.52 -15.28 -6.43
N GLU A 132 1.40 -16.52 -6.91
CA GLU A 132 0.60 -17.55 -6.23
C GLU A 132 1.17 -17.90 -4.84
N GLU A 133 2.49 -17.78 -4.68
CA GLU A 133 3.23 -18.17 -3.47
C GLU A 133 3.17 -17.09 -2.38
N ASP A 134 3.25 -15.81 -2.77
CA ASP A 134 3.35 -14.69 -1.82
C ASP A 134 1.98 -14.05 -1.50
N THR A 135 0.96 -14.28 -2.32
CA THR A 135 -0.35 -13.61 -2.16
C THR A 135 -1.30 -14.40 -1.27
N THR A 136 -1.37 -14.01 0.01
CA THR A 136 -2.40 -14.48 0.96
C THR A 136 -3.79 -13.88 0.69
N SER A 137 -4.85 -14.48 1.23
CA SER A 137 -6.22 -13.93 1.15
C SER A 137 -6.32 -12.49 1.67
N SER A 138 -5.67 -12.17 2.80
CA SER A 138 -5.67 -10.82 3.37
C SER A 138 -4.93 -9.82 2.49
N SER A 139 -3.75 -10.19 1.97
CA SER A 139 -3.00 -9.33 1.04
C SER A 139 -3.74 -9.10 -0.28
N ARG A 140 -4.52 -10.10 -0.76
CA ARG A 140 -5.39 -9.99 -1.93
C ARG A 140 -6.50 -8.96 -1.71
N ILE A 141 -7.16 -9.00 -0.55
CA ILE A 141 -8.22 -8.04 -0.20
C ILE A 141 -7.64 -6.63 -0.08
N PHE A 142 -6.51 -6.49 0.61
CA PHE A 142 -5.81 -5.21 0.77
C PHE A 142 -5.44 -4.59 -0.58
N THR A 143 -4.74 -5.36 -1.42
CA THR A 143 -4.31 -4.93 -2.76
C THR A 143 -5.51 -4.58 -3.64
N LYS A 144 -6.56 -5.41 -3.60
CA LYS A 144 -7.81 -5.13 -4.34
C LYS A 144 -8.36 -3.77 -3.97
N ILE A 145 -8.51 -3.49 -2.67
CA ILE A 145 -9.13 -2.25 -2.21
C ILE A 145 -8.25 -1.05 -2.56
N ILE A 146 -6.93 -1.13 -2.35
CA ILE A 146 -6.02 -0.03 -2.75
C ILE A 146 -6.21 0.32 -4.22
N PHE A 147 -6.08 -0.64 -5.13
CA PHE A 147 -6.14 -0.34 -6.56
C PHE A 147 -7.53 0.08 -7.04
N GLN A 148 -8.60 -0.44 -6.41
CA GLN A 148 -9.97 0.02 -6.71
C GLN A 148 -10.17 1.47 -6.28
N GLU A 149 -9.73 1.85 -5.09
CA GLU A 149 -9.82 3.24 -4.60
C GLU A 149 -8.94 4.19 -5.43
N LEU A 150 -7.71 3.77 -5.78
CA LEU A 150 -6.84 4.54 -6.68
C LEU A 150 -7.53 4.79 -8.03
N SER A 151 -8.14 3.76 -8.61
CA SER A 151 -8.84 3.88 -9.89
C SER A 151 -10.13 4.69 -9.80
N GLU A 152 -10.82 4.65 -8.66
CA GLU A 152 -12.05 5.42 -8.43
C GLU A 152 -11.74 6.92 -8.33
N GLN A 153 -10.63 7.28 -7.68
CA GLN A 153 -10.25 8.70 -7.48
C GLN A 153 -9.49 9.31 -8.67
N LEU A 154 -8.60 8.55 -9.32
CA LEU A 154 -7.77 9.06 -10.43
C LEU A 154 -8.40 8.78 -11.80
N GLY A 155 -9.26 7.76 -11.90
CA GLY A 155 -9.63 7.16 -13.17
C GLY A 155 -8.54 6.26 -13.74
N ILE A 156 -8.94 5.36 -14.65
CA ILE A 156 -8.06 4.31 -15.18
C ILE A 156 -6.85 4.85 -15.96
N CYS A 157 -7.04 5.94 -16.74
CA CYS A 157 -5.99 6.50 -17.58
C CYS A 157 -4.86 7.11 -16.73
N GLN A 158 -5.19 7.98 -15.78
CA GLN A 158 -4.19 8.62 -14.90
C GLN A 158 -3.51 7.59 -14.00
N LEU A 159 -4.27 6.59 -13.52
CA LEU A 159 -3.67 5.49 -12.76
C LEU A 159 -2.65 4.72 -13.63
N ASN A 160 -2.97 4.42 -14.88
CA ASN A 160 -2.07 3.71 -15.78
C ASN A 160 -0.81 4.54 -16.11
N GLU A 161 -0.95 5.85 -16.29
CA GLU A 161 0.18 6.77 -16.47
C GLU A 161 1.13 6.73 -15.26
N ARG A 162 0.60 6.83 -14.03
CA ARG A 162 1.40 6.75 -12.81
C ARG A 162 2.09 5.40 -12.65
N LEU A 163 1.39 4.30 -12.92
CA LEU A 163 1.93 2.95 -12.82
C LEU A 163 2.94 2.60 -13.92
N SER A 164 3.01 3.42 -14.98
CA SER A 164 3.95 3.29 -16.08
C SER A 164 5.14 4.24 -15.99
N ASP A 165 5.28 4.99 -14.88
CA ASP A 165 6.42 5.89 -14.66
C ASP A 165 7.74 5.11 -14.64
N PRO A 166 8.69 5.39 -15.56
CA PRO A 166 9.99 4.72 -15.59
C PRO A 166 10.79 4.87 -14.29
N ALA A 167 10.64 5.97 -13.55
CA ALA A 167 11.32 6.16 -12.27
C ALA A 167 10.82 5.18 -11.18
N MET A 168 9.62 4.64 -11.36
CA MET A 168 8.95 3.76 -10.41
C MET A 168 8.92 2.29 -10.88
N GLU A 169 9.49 1.97 -12.06
CA GLU A 169 9.39 0.63 -12.64
C GLU A 169 9.88 -0.47 -11.69
N GLU A 170 11.01 -0.24 -10.98
CA GLU A 170 11.53 -1.23 -10.03
C GLU A 170 10.60 -1.41 -8.82
N ALA A 171 9.92 -0.35 -8.36
CA ALA A 171 8.96 -0.44 -7.27
C ALA A 171 7.70 -1.20 -7.69
N PHE A 172 7.30 -1.16 -8.96
CA PHE A 172 6.08 -1.85 -9.42
C PHE A 172 6.34 -3.22 -10.04
N LYS A 173 7.61 -3.62 -10.20
CA LYS A 173 8.03 -4.88 -10.81
C LYS A 173 7.41 -6.13 -10.19
N SER A 174 7.23 -6.14 -8.86
CA SER A 174 6.60 -7.25 -8.15
C SER A 174 5.08 -7.29 -8.28
N ILE A 175 4.46 -6.18 -8.68
CA ILE A 175 3.02 -6.06 -8.99
C ILE A 175 2.78 -6.41 -10.46
N PHE A 176 3.71 -6.02 -11.34
CA PHE A 176 3.68 -6.20 -12.78
C PHE A 176 4.84 -7.09 -13.28
N PRO A 177 4.93 -8.36 -12.83
CA PRO A 177 6.06 -9.24 -13.12
C PRO A 177 6.13 -9.56 -14.62
N LYS A 178 7.33 -9.39 -15.20
CA LYS A 178 7.67 -9.67 -16.61
C LYS A 178 8.67 -10.84 -16.74
N ASP A 179 9.23 -11.31 -15.64
CA ASP A 179 10.24 -12.35 -15.52
C ASP A 179 9.65 -13.74 -15.77
N ASP A 180 8.63 -14.12 -14.99
CA ASP A 180 8.00 -15.44 -15.02
C ASP A 180 6.57 -15.40 -15.60
N LEU A 181 6.27 -16.34 -16.51
CA LEU A 181 4.98 -16.39 -17.22
C LEU A 181 3.80 -16.70 -16.28
N LYS A 182 4.02 -17.49 -15.22
CA LYS A 182 2.99 -17.85 -14.26
C LYS A 182 2.62 -16.63 -13.41
N ASN A 183 3.62 -15.89 -12.92
CA ASN A 183 3.43 -14.64 -12.19
C ASN A 183 2.81 -13.54 -13.07
N THR A 184 3.25 -13.39 -14.33
CA THR A 184 2.61 -12.46 -15.28
C THR A 184 1.12 -12.75 -15.45
N ARG A 185 0.76 -14.03 -15.66
CA ARG A 185 -0.65 -14.44 -15.77
C ARG A 185 -1.43 -14.20 -14.48
N PHE A 186 -0.81 -14.48 -13.33
CA PHE A 186 -1.43 -14.25 -12.03
C PHE A 186 -1.79 -12.78 -11.84
N SER A 187 -0.86 -11.85 -12.10
CA SER A 187 -1.10 -10.41 -12.02
C SER A 187 -2.20 -9.95 -12.99
N ILE A 188 -2.15 -10.36 -14.27
CA ILE A 188 -3.21 -10.06 -15.26
C ILE A 188 -4.58 -10.53 -14.77
N ASN A 189 -4.66 -11.78 -14.30
CA ASN A 189 -5.91 -12.36 -13.82
C ASN A 189 -6.43 -11.66 -12.56
N PHE A 190 -5.53 -11.33 -11.62
CA PHE A 190 -5.88 -10.58 -10.42
C PHE A 190 -6.54 -9.25 -10.78
N PHE A 191 -5.87 -8.40 -11.59
CA PHE A 191 -6.41 -7.09 -11.95
C PHE A 191 -7.68 -7.19 -12.80
N THR A 192 -7.76 -8.16 -13.70
CA THR A 192 -8.99 -8.42 -14.48
C THR A 192 -10.15 -8.81 -13.56
N SER A 193 -9.91 -9.65 -12.55
CA SER A 193 -10.95 -10.11 -11.61
C SER A 193 -11.50 -9.01 -10.71
N ILE A 194 -10.74 -7.92 -10.49
CA ILE A 194 -11.18 -6.78 -9.69
C ILE A 194 -11.70 -5.60 -10.54
N GLY A 195 -11.84 -5.80 -11.86
CA GLY A 195 -12.37 -4.81 -12.80
C GLY A 195 -11.35 -3.83 -13.36
N LEU A 196 -10.05 -4.04 -13.10
CA LEU A 196 -8.96 -3.14 -13.47
C LEU A 196 -8.08 -3.74 -14.58
N GLY A 197 -8.68 -4.37 -15.59
CA GLY A 197 -7.94 -4.98 -16.69
C GLY A 197 -7.07 -3.99 -17.48
N GLY A 198 -7.46 -2.71 -17.54
CA GLY A 198 -6.78 -1.66 -18.31
C GLY A 198 -5.34 -1.37 -17.85
N ILE A 199 -5.03 -1.51 -16.55
CA ILE A 199 -3.65 -1.30 -16.05
C ILE A 199 -2.70 -2.46 -16.37
N THR A 200 -3.18 -3.51 -17.06
CA THR A 200 -2.37 -4.68 -17.42
C THR A 200 -2.09 -4.81 -18.91
N GLU A 201 -2.41 -3.80 -19.71
CA GLU A 201 -2.21 -3.82 -21.18
C GLU A 201 -0.76 -4.15 -21.55
N ASN A 202 0.21 -3.43 -20.97
CA ASN A 202 1.65 -3.68 -21.18
C ASN A 202 2.07 -5.13 -20.82
N LEU A 203 1.48 -5.70 -19.76
CA LEU A 203 1.75 -7.07 -19.35
C LEU A 203 1.18 -8.09 -20.33
N ARG A 204 -0.02 -7.84 -20.85
CA ARG A 204 -0.68 -8.69 -21.85
C ARG A 204 0.10 -8.69 -23.17
N GLU A 205 0.61 -7.54 -23.60
CA GLU A 205 1.47 -7.44 -24.77
C GLU A 205 2.79 -8.20 -24.60
N HIS A 206 3.44 -8.06 -23.44
CA HIS A 206 4.66 -8.79 -23.11
C HIS A 206 4.44 -10.30 -23.12
N LEU A 207 3.34 -10.76 -22.51
CA LEU A 207 2.95 -12.17 -22.51
C LEU A 207 2.73 -12.70 -23.93
N LYS A 208 2.04 -11.95 -24.79
CA LYS A 208 1.83 -12.32 -26.20
C LYS A 208 3.14 -12.44 -26.96
N LYS A 209 4.07 -11.48 -26.79
CA LYS A 209 5.40 -11.50 -27.44
C LYS A 209 6.21 -12.74 -27.03
N LYS A 210 6.28 -13.05 -25.72
CA LYS A 210 6.98 -14.25 -25.22
C LYS A 210 6.38 -15.55 -25.77
N LEU A 211 5.05 -15.66 -25.85
CA LEU A 211 4.39 -16.86 -26.37
C LEU A 211 4.67 -17.08 -27.87
N VAL A 212 4.65 -16.02 -28.68
CA VAL A 212 4.95 -16.11 -30.12
C VAL A 212 6.42 -16.52 -30.36
N GLN A 213 7.36 -16.05 -29.54
CA GLN A 213 8.76 -16.46 -29.60
C GLN A 213 8.95 -17.95 -29.26
N SER A 214 8.21 -18.47 -28.27
CA SER A 214 8.27 -19.90 -27.92
C SER A 214 7.75 -20.83 -29.02
N CYS A 215 6.72 -20.41 -29.78
CA CYS A 215 6.18 -21.19 -30.90
C CYS A 215 7.07 -21.15 -32.15
N SER A 216 7.79 -20.04 -32.41
CA SER A 216 8.67 -19.91 -33.57
C SER A 216 10.01 -20.63 -33.42
N GLY A 217 10.47 -20.88 -32.19
CA GLY A 217 11.69 -21.65 -31.90
C GLY A 217 11.55 -23.19 -31.95
N SER A 218 10.36 -23.73 -32.24
CA SER A 218 10.09 -25.18 -32.28
C SER A 218 10.11 -25.78 -33.70
N SER A 219 10.74 -25.10 -34.66
CA SER A 219 10.76 -25.49 -36.08
C SER A 219 12.16 -25.95 -36.54
N ASP A 220 12.62 -27.08 -36.05
CA ASP A 220 13.82 -27.80 -36.53
C ASP A 220 13.51 -29.30 -36.44
N GLY A 221 13.46 -30.16 -37.45
CA GLY A 221 13.65 -30.18 -38.90
C GLY A 221 13.36 -31.65 -39.33
N PRO A 222 13.14 -31.98 -40.62
CA PRO A 222 12.68 -33.32 -41.00
C PRO A 222 13.76 -34.39 -40.77
N ARG A 223 13.43 -35.45 -40.01
CA ARG A 223 14.25 -36.67 -39.91
C ARG A 223 14.43 -37.28 -41.30
N LYS A 224 15.60 -37.06 -41.92
CA LYS A 224 16.08 -37.85 -43.08
C LYS A 224 16.12 -39.33 -42.68
N LYS A 225 15.14 -40.12 -43.14
CA LYS A 225 15.22 -41.58 -43.15
C LYS A 225 16.41 -41.99 -44.02
N ARG A 226 17.47 -42.52 -43.39
CA ARG A 226 18.51 -43.27 -44.10
C ARG A 226 17.90 -44.58 -44.60
N ARG A 227 18.01 -44.79 -45.91
CA ARG A 227 17.78 -46.06 -46.60
C ARG A 227 18.68 -47.14 -45.99
N ASN A 228 18.11 -48.33 -45.78
CA ASN A 228 18.76 -49.60 -46.06
C ASN A 228 17.82 -50.37 -46.99
#